data_AF-A0A2N9ANK2-F1
#
_entry.id   AF-A0A2N9ANK2-F1
#
_cell.length_a   1.000
_cell.length_b   1.000
_cell.length_c   1.000
_cell.angle_alpha   90.00
_cell.angle_beta   90.00
_cell.angle_gamma   90.00
#
_symmetry.space_group_name_H-M   'P 1'
#
loop_
_entity.id
_entity.type
_entity.pdbx_description
1 polymer ?
#
loop_
_entity_poly.entity_id
_entity_poly.type
_entity_poly.pdbx_seq_one_letter_code
_entity_poly.pdbx_strand_id
1 'polypeptide(L)'
;MTGPAASSRTTIPPTTCATSICRSCTSCPARSASRVPSPATCSWSICSISAPSPRASGASTASSRRTMAAAFSTSTSPQAQKSIWDFEGMFTKSRHVPGVRFPGLIHPGLIGCLPDPKMLETWNTREKALYDTNPSRVPALATLPFGPTAHMGRLKGDAKDNAAATGARTVPGREHGGNCDIKDLSRGSKIYFPRLRSRRRPLDGRPAFQPGRR
;
A
#
# COMPACT_ATOMS: atom_id res chain seq x y z
N MET A 1 -28.96 -9.02 -42.20
CA MET A 1 -29.56 -8.45 -40.99
C MET A 1 -29.12 -9.29 -39.80
N THR A 2 -28.08 -8.86 -39.11
CA THR A 2 -27.48 -9.56 -37.97
C THR A 2 -27.49 -8.59 -36.79
N GLY A 3 -28.32 -8.88 -35.77
CA GLY A 3 -28.48 -8.03 -34.59
C GLY A 3 -27.24 -8.06 -33.68
N PRO A 4 -27.02 -7.00 -32.87
CA PRO A 4 -25.84 -6.93 -32.01
C PRO A 4 -26.04 -7.75 -30.72
N ALA A 5 -25.04 -8.55 -30.37
CA ALA A 5 -24.98 -9.29 -29.12
C ALA A 5 -24.81 -8.33 -27.93
N ALA A 6 -25.75 -8.42 -26.98
CA ALA A 6 -25.69 -7.68 -25.72
C ALA A 6 -24.54 -8.19 -24.83
N SER A 7 -23.57 -7.33 -24.56
CA SER A 7 -22.51 -7.57 -23.56
C SER A 7 -23.04 -7.17 -22.18
N SER A 8 -23.56 -8.14 -21.42
CA SER A 8 -23.90 -7.93 -20.01
C SER A 8 -22.62 -7.87 -19.18
N ARG A 9 -22.19 -6.64 -18.85
CA ARG A 9 -21.00 -6.37 -18.04
C ARG A 9 -21.33 -6.57 -16.56
N THR A 10 -21.13 -7.77 -16.04
CA THR A 10 -21.24 -8.07 -14.61
C THR A 10 -20.19 -7.26 -13.84
N THR A 11 -20.63 -6.32 -13.02
CA THR A 11 -19.76 -5.49 -12.18
C THR A 11 -19.34 -6.32 -10.97
N ILE A 12 -18.06 -6.75 -10.92
CA ILE A 12 -17.48 -7.40 -9.75
C ILE A 12 -17.05 -6.32 -8.76
N PRO A 13 -17.61 -6.25 -7.53
CA PRO A 13 -17.19 -5.26 -6.54
C PRO A 13 -15.77 -5.57 -6.02
N PRO A 14 -14.97 -4.54 -5.67
CA PRO A 14 -13.62 -4.73 -5.17
C PRO A 14 -13.61 -5.41 -3.79
N THR A 15 -13.05 -6.61 -3.72
CA THR A 15 -12.78 -7.35 -2.48
C THR A 15 -11.72 -6.61 -1.66
N THR A 16 -12.13 -6.04 -0.52
CA THR A 16 -11.23 -5.40 0.44
C THR A 16 -10.96 -6.36 1.61
N CYS A 17 -9.69 -6.70 1.86
CA CYS A 17 -9.28 -7.22 3.17
C CYS A 17 -9.40 -6.06 4.16
N ALA A 18 -10.26 -6.19 5.17
CA ALA A 18 -10.47 -5.15 6.17
C ALA A 18 -9.41 -5.24 7.27
N THR A 19 -8.56 -4.22 7.39
CA THR A 19 -7.74 -4.01 8.59
C THR A 19 -8.62 -3.37 9.64
N SER A 20 -8.77 -3.98 10.83
CA SER A 20 -9.45 -3.32 11.95
C SER A 20 -8.44 -2.41 12.66
N ILE A 21 -8.54 -1.11 12.36
CA ILE A 21 -7.70 -0.09 12.96
C ILE A 21 -8.53 0.59 14.06
N CYS A 22 -8.27 0.23 15.32
CA CYS A 22 -8.92 0.88 16.45
C CYS A 22 -8.26 2.24 16.70
N ARG A 23 -9.05 3.30 16.60
CA ARG A 23 -8.64 4.66 16.94
C ARG A 23 -8.82 4.88 18.43
N SER A 24 -7.73 4.90 19.19
CA SER A 24 -7.73 5.48 20.53
C SER A 24 -7.40 6.98 20.41
N CYS A 25 -8.42 7.82 20.54
CA CYS A 25 -8.21 9.21 20.94
C CYS A 25 -8.41 9.29 22.44
N THR A 26 -7.37 9.05 23.22
CA THR A 26 -7.40 9.30 24.66
C THR A 26 -7.22 10.80 24.90
N SER A 27 -8.29 11.48 25.34
CA SER A 27 -8.11 12.46 26.42
C SER A 27 -7.70 11.66 27.65
N CYS A 28 -6.43 11.79 28.03
CA CYS A 28 -5.80 10.99 29.07
C CYS A 28 -6.32 11.41 30.47
N PRO A 29 -6.86 10.51 31.31
CA PRO A 29 -6.88 10.77 32.75
C PRO A 29 -5.46 10.50 33.28
N ALA A 30 -4.90 11.47 33.98
CA ALA A 30 -3.53 11.45 34.47
C ALA A 30 -3.22 10.22 35.35
N ARG A 31 -2.22 9.41 34.96
CA ARG A 31 -1.33 8.73 35.93
C ARG A 31 -0.05 8.19 35.30
N SER A 32 1.06 8.52 35.98
CA SER A 32 2.46 8.06 35.90
C SER A 32 3.22 8.21 34.57
N ALA A 33 4.30 8.98 34.67
CA ALA A 33 5.18 9.43 33.60
C ALA A 33 6.04 8.32 32.98
N SER A 34 5.91 8.14 31.66
CA SER A 34 7.03 7.89 30.76
C SER A 34 6.65 8.40 29.35
N ARG A 35 7.36 9.44 28.89
CA ARG A 35 7.27 10.12 27.57
C ARG A 35 5.90 10.11 26.86
N VAL A 36 5.09 11.12 27.17
CA VAL A 36 3.94 11.54 26.36
C VAL A 36 4.46 12.04 24.99
N PRO A 37 4.00 11.51 23.84
CA PRO A 37 4.32 12.11 22.56
C PRO A 37 3.58 13.45 22.39
N SER A 38 4.29 14.45 21.86
CA SER A 38 3.82 15.81 21.59
C SER A 38 2.45 15.84 20.86
N PRO A 39 1.58 16.86 21.10
CA PRO A 39 0.22 16.99 20.53
C PRO A 39 0.12 17.03 18.99
N ALA A 40 1.24 16.90 18.27
CA ALA A 40 1.34 16.88 16.81
C ALA A 40 1.29 15.48 16.17
N THR A 41 0.99 14.41 16.91
CA THR A 41 0.98 13.03 16.40
C THR A 41 -0.36 12.32 16.55
N CYS A 42 -0.78 11.59 15.52
CA CYS A 42 -1.94 10.69 15.58
C CYS A 42 -1.44 9.28 15.84
N SER A 43 -1.86 8.66 16.95
CA SER A 43 -1.56 7.25 17.24
C SER A 43 -2.64 6.32 16.69
N TRP A 44 -2.21 5.21 16.11
CA TRP A 44 -3.07 4.16 15.58
C TRP A 44 -2.58 2.81 16.09
N SER A 45 -3.49 2.01 16.63
CA SER A 45 -3.20 0.65 17.07
C SER A 45 -3.73 -0.34 16.03
N ILE A 46 -2.86 -1.24 15.56
CA ILE A 46 -3.24 -2.36 14.70
C ILE A 46 -3.72 -3.49 15.63
N CYS A 47 -4.97 -3.42 16.05
CA CYS A 47 -5.55 -4.38 17.00
C CYS A 47 -5.75 -5.75 16.34
N SER A 48 -6.21 -5.78 15.10
CA SER A 48 -6.29 -7.00 14.32
C SER A 48 -6.11 -6.71 12.84
N ILE A 49 -5.40 -7.61 12.16
CA ILE A 49 -5.47 -7.72 10.72
C ILE A 49 -6.25 -9.01 10.47
N SER A 50 -7.47 -8.86 9.94
CA SER A 50 -8.31 -10.01 9.65
C SER A 50 -7.60 -10.93 8.66
N ALA A 51 -7.77 -12.23 8.85
CA ALA A 51 -7.38 -13.20 7.83
C ALA A 51 -8.04 -12.80 6.48
N PRO A 52 -7.40 -13.14 5.35
CA PRO A 52 -8.00 -12.90 4.05
C PRO A 52 -9.43 -13.44 4.01
N SER A 53 -10.31 -12.73 3.30
CA SER A 53 -11.72 -13.13 3.14
C SER A 53 -11.83 -14.62 2.86
N PRO A 54 -12.90 -15.33 3.29
CA PRO A 54 -13.11 -16.74 2.95
C PRO A 54 -13.05 -17.03 1.43
N ARG A 55 -13.24 -16.00 0.58
CA ARG A 55 -13.10 -16.08 -0.88
C ARG A 55 -11.67 -15.85 -1.41
N ALA A 56 -10.75 -15.39 -0.58
CA ALA A 56 -9.35 -15.16 -0.90
C ALA A 56 -8.49 -16.28 -0.28
N SER A 57 -8.30 -17.36 -1.02
CA SER A 57 -7.62 -18.58 -0.57
C SER A 57 -6.08 -18.54 -0.69
N GLY A 58 -5.51 -17.44 -1.21
CA GLY A 58 -4.06 -17.35 -1.42
C GLY A 58 -3.52 -15.95 -1.73
N ALA A 59 -2.20 -15.87 -1.78
CA ALA A 59 -1.40 -14.71 -2.17
C ALA A 59 -0.49 -15.04 -3.37
N SER A 60 0.22 -14.03 -3.88
CA SER A 60 1.23 -14.22 -4.90
C SER A 60 2.49 -13.42 -4.61
N THR A 61 3.65 -14.00 -4.88
CA THR A 61 4.90 -13.26 -5.07
C THR A 61 5.13 -13.11 -6.56
N ALA A 62 5.56 -11.93 -7.00
CA ALA A 62 5.85 -11.67 -8.40
C ALA A 62 7.17 -10.91 -8.56
N SER A 63 7.94 -11.28 -9.58
CA SER A 63 8.98 -10.43 -10.15
C SER A 63 8.47 -9.83 -11.45
N SER A 64 8.77 -8.56 -11.68
CA SER A 64 8.43 -7.90 -12.93
C SER A 64 9.55 -8.09 -13.94
N ARG A 65 9.19 -8.13 -15.22
CA ARG A 65 10.18 -8.03 -16.30
C ARG A 65 10.96 -6.72 -16.14
N ARG A 66 12.27 -6.73 -16.37
CA ARG A 66 13.15 -5.54 -16.26
C ARG A 66 12.63 -4.36 -17.08
N THR A 67 11.95 -4.58 -18.20
CA THR A 67 11.41 -3.49 -19.02
C THR A 67 10.16 -2.83 -18.43
N MET A 68 9.49 -3.48 -17.47
CA MET A 68 8.25 -2.99 -16.87
C MET A 68 8.45 -2.34 -15.50
N ALA A 69 9.26 -2.94 -14.63
CA ALA A 69 9.54 -2.38 -13.31
C ALA A 69 10.89 -2.86 -12.77
N ALA A 70 11.51 -2.02 -11.94
CA ALA A 70 12.73 -2.38 -11.22
C ALA A 70 12.40 -3.22 -10.00
N ALA A 71 13.25 -4.21 -9.74
CA ALA A 71 13.36 -4.91 -8.47
C ALA A 71 14.82 -5.25 -8.25
N PHE A 72 15.18 -5.54 -7.00
CA PHE A 72 16.57 -5.81 -6.59
C PHE A 72 17.28 -6.84 -7.49
N SER A 73 16.59 -7.91 -7.88
CA SER A 73 17.13 -9.00 -8.71
C SER A 73 16.89 -8.85 -10.22
N THR A 74 16.43 -7.70 -10.71
CA THR A 74 16.13 -7.55 -12.16
C THR A 74 17.36 -7.69 -13.06
N SER A 75 18.58 -7.51 -12.53
CA SER A 75 19.83 -7.77 -13.24
C SER A 75 20.06 -9.27 -13.51
N THR A 76 19.77 -10.13 -12.53
CA THR A 76 19.98 -11.59 -12.60
C THR A 76 18.76 -12.34 -13.13
N SER A 77 17.56 -11.80 -12.97
CA SER A 77 16.29 -12.42 -13.39
C SER A 77 15.47 -11.39 -14.18
N PRO A 78 15.76 -11.18 -15.46
CA PRO A 78 15.13 -10.11 -16.26
C PRO A 78 13.69 -10.42 -16.67
N GLN A 79 13.25 -11.68 -16.59
CA GLN A 79 11.92 -12.12 -17.00
C GLN A 79 10.92 -11.99 -15.86
N ALA A 80 9.64 -11.76 -16.20
CA ALA A 80 8.58 -11.76 -15.23
C ALA A 80 8.32 -13.17 -14.71
N GLN A 81 8.18 -13.33 -13.41
CA GLN A 81 7.87 -14.61 -12.75
C GLN A 81 6.79 -14.41 -11.70
N LYS A 82 6.01 -15.45 -11.43
CA LYS A 82 4.98 -15.44 -10.37
C LYS A 82 4.96 -16.77 -9.65
N SER A 83 4.93 -16.73 -8.32
CA SER A 83 4.58 -17.87 -7.48
C SER A 83 3.28 -17.57 -6.72
N ILE A 84 2.44 -18.60 -6.59
CA ILE A 84 1.16 -18.54 -5.88
C ILE A 84 1.31 -19.31 -4.58
N TRP A 85 0.81 -18.70 -3.52
CA TRP A 85 0.89 -19.15 -2.13
C TRP A 85 -0.51 -19.39 -1.61
N ASP A 86 -0.79 -20.60 -1.13
CA ASP A 86 -2.07 -20.95 -0.54
C ASP A 86 -2.04 -20.68 0.96
N PHE A 87 -3.17 -20.27 1.54
CA PHE A 87 -3.30 -20.02 2.97
C PHE A 87 -3.84 -21.25 3.72
N GLU A 88 -3.16 -21.65 4.79
CA GLU A 88 -3.54 -22.74 5.69
C GLU A 88 -3.61 -22.22 7.13
N GLY A 89 -4.71 -21.50 7.45
CA GLY A 89 -4.83 -20.79 8.72
C GLY A 89 -3.76 -19.71 8.87
N MET A 90 -2.81 -19.89 9.79
CA MET A 90 -1.68 -18.97 9.99
C MET A 90 -0.46 -19.31 9.13
N PHE A 91 -0.47 -20.42 8.40
CA PHE A 91 0.64 -20.87 7.58
C PHE A 91 0.39 -20.60 6.10
N THR A 92 1.47 -20.58 5.31
CA THR A 92 1.38 -20.58 3.85
C THR A 92 2.33 -21.59 3.24
N LYS A 93 1.96 -22.11 2.07
CA LYS A 93 2.78 -22.99 1.22
C LYS A 93 2.60 -22.61 -0.24
N SER A 94 3.54 -23.00 -1.10
CA SER A 94 3.46 -22.75 -2.54
C SER A 94 3.71 -24.04 -3.31
N ARG A 95 2.85 -24.33 -4.29
CA ARG A 95 3.10 -25.42 -5.25
C ARG A 95 4.35 -25.21 -6.11
N HIS A 96 4.82 -23.96 -6.22
CA HIS A 96 6.01 -23.61 -7.01
C HIS A 96 7.31 -23.76 -6.20
N VAL A 97 7.22 -23.90 -4.87
CA VAL A 97 8.38 -24.05 -3.98
C VAL A 97 8.12 -25.24 -3.07
N PRO A 98 8.37 -26.48 -3.54
CA PRO A 98 8.10 -27.70 -2.77
C PRO A 98 8.86 -27.72 -1.44
N GLY A 99 8.25 -28.31 -0.41
CA GLY A 99 8.86 -28.47 0.91
C GLY A 99 8.88 -27.20 1.77
N VAL A 100 8.42 -26.06 1.26
CA VAL A 100 8.40 -24.79 2.02
C VAL A 100 7.02 -24.52 2.59
N ARG A 101 6.96 -24.46 3.92
CA ARG A 101 5.78 -24.06 4.70
C ARG A 101 6.21 -23.20 5.88
N PHE A 102 5.65 -22.00 6.04
CA PHE A 102 6.04 -21.07 7.11
C PHE A 102 4.85 -20.28 7.66
N PRO A 103 4.92 -19.82 8.92
CA PRO A 103 3.90 -18.96 9.51
C PRO A 103 3.95 -17.55 8.91
N GLY A 104 2.78 -16.98 8.64
CA GLY A 104 2.65 -15.64 8.10
C GLY A 104 2.76 -14.53 9.10
N LEU A 105 3.60 -13.56 8.78
CA LEU A 105 3.55 -12.26 9.41
C LEU A 105 2.69 -11.33 8.56
N ILE A 106 1.39 -11.26 8.89
CA ILE A 106 0.45 -10.37 8.20
C ILE A 106 0.71 -8.93 8.64
N HIS A 107 0.94 -8.03 7.67
CA HIS A 107 1.17 -6.61 7.91
C HIS A 107 0.65 -5.76 6.75
N PRO A 108 0.22 -4.51 6.97
CA PRO A 108 -0.02 -3.55 5.89
C PRO A 108 1.32 -3.15 5.24
N GLY A 109 1.45 -3.41 3.94
CA GLY A 109 2.56 -2.88 3.14
C GLY A 109 2.45 -1.36 2.95
N LEU A 110 1.21 -0.87 2.81
CA LEU A 110 0.91 0.56 2.68
C LEU A 110 -0.07 1.03 3.75
N ILE A 111 0.38 2.00 4.55
CA ILE A 111 -0.46 2.71 5.53
C ILE A 111 0.09 4.12 5.78
N GLY A 112 -0.77 5.13 5.74
CA GLY A 112 -0.33 6.51 5.95
C GLY A 112 -1.48 7.50 5.99
N CYS A 113 -1.17 8.75 6.36
CA CYS A 113 -2.14 9.84 6.38
C CYS A 113 -2.14 10.61 5.04
N LEU A 114 -3.24 11.29 4.72
CA LEU A 114 -3.23 12.19 3.54
C LEU A 114 -2.20 13.32 3.73
N PRO A 115 -1.37 13.62 2.71
CA PRO A 115 -0.45 14.76 2.77
C PRO A 115 -1.20 16.09 2.72
N ASP A 116 -0.54 17.14 3.18
CA ASP A 116 -0.93 18.51 2.89
C ASP A 116 -0.45 18.95 1.48
N PRO A 117 -0.98 20.06 0.93
CA PRO A 117 -0.61 20.52 -0.41
C PRO A 117 0.88 20.82 -0.60
N LYS A 118 1.55 21.41 0.40
CA LYS A 118 2.98 21.77 0.33
C LYS A 118 3.85 20.53 0.31
N MET A 119 3.48 19.52 1.09
CA MET A 119 4.14 18.22 1.10
C MET A 119 3.98 17.51 -0.25
N LEU A 120 2.78 17.50 -0.82
CA LEU A 120 2.53 16.92 -2.15
C LEU A 120 3.38 17.60 -3.24
N GLU A 121 3.44 18.93 -3.21
CA GLU A 121 4.28 19.71 -4.13
C GLU A 121 5.76 19.38 -3.96
N THR A 122 6.26 19.32 -2.71
CA THR A 122 7.64 18.96 -2.41
C THR A 122 8.01 17.60 -3.00
N TRP A 123 7.11 16.61 -2.88
CA TRP A 123 7.31 15.27 -3.45
C TRP A 123 7.38 15.29 -4.97
N ASN A 124 6.41 15.93 -5.60
CA ASN A 124 6.37 16.01 -7.06
C ASN A 124 7.61 16.73 -7.61
N THR A 125 8.05 17.81 -6.97
CA THR A 125 9.25 18.56 -7.39
C THR A 125 10.52 17.72 -7.27
N ARG A 126 10.77 17.08 -6.12
CA ARG A 126 12.01 16.30 -5.92
C ARG A 126 12.02 15.02 -6.75
N GLU A 127 10.88 14.35 -6.91
CA GLU A 127 10.77 13.11 -7.69
C GLU A 127 10.87 13.40 -9.19
N LYS A 128 10.34 14.54 -9.64
CA LYS A 128 10.56 15.03 -11.00
C LYS A 128 12.02 15.37 -11.25
N ALA A 129 12.68 16.07 -10.33
CA ALA A 129 14.11 16.35 -10.44
C ALA A 129 14.94 15.06 -10.57
N LEU A 130 14.62 14.01 -9.80
CA LEU A 130 15.27 12.70 -9.93
C LEU A 130 14.97 12.04 -11.28
N TYR A 131 13.72 12.07 -11.72
CA TYR A 131 13.33 11.54 -13.04
C TYR A 131 14.08 12.23 -14.18
N ASP A 132 14.20 13.55 -14.11
CA ASP A 132 14.83 14.40 -15.12
C ASP A 132 16.34 14.13 -15.25
N THR A 133 17.00 13.53 -14.24
CA THR A 133 18.42 13.13 -14.34
C THR A 133 18.67 12.04 -15.38
N ASN A 134 17.68 11.17 -15.65
CA ASN A 134 17.78 10.13 -16.67
C ASN A 134 16.38 9.68 -17.15
N PRO A 135 15.71 10.49 -17.99
CA PRO A 135 14.32 10.25 -18.41
C PRO A 135 14.13 8.99 -19.25
N SER A 136 15.16 8.58 -20.00
CA SER A 136 15.15 7.42 -20.90
C SER A 136 15.54 6.11 -20.21
N ARG A 137 15.87 6.14 -18.92
CA ARG A 137 16.23 4.93 -18.17
C ARG A 137 15.06 3.95 -18.12
N VAL A 138 15.36 2.68 -18.39
CA VAL A 138 14.42 1.57 -18.22
C VAL A 138 14.98 0.59 -17.19
N PRO A 139 14.28 0.34 -16.06
CA PRO A 139 13.09 1.04 -15.54
C PRO A 139 13.32 2.50 -15.17
N ALA A 140 12.24 3.29 -15.08
CA ALA A 140 12.31 4.67 -14.60
C ALA A 140 12.79 4.75 -13.13
N LEU A 141 13.47 5.86 -12.77
CA LEU A 141 13.96 6.10 -11.40
C LEU A 141 12.82 6.49 -10.44
N ALA A 142 11.87 7.30 -10.91
CA ALA A 142 10.69 7.70 -10.17
C ALA A 142 9.47 7.65 -11.10
N THR A 143 8.29 7.39 -10.54
CA THR A 143 7.04 7.39 -11.29
C THR A 143 6.28 8.68 -11.03
N LEU A 144 6.17 9.53 -12.06
CA LEU A 144 5.45 10.80 -11.97
C LEU A 144 3.92 10.60 -11.84
N PRO A 145 3.18 11.66 -11.43
CA PRO A 145 1.71 11.66 -11.49
C PRO A 145 1.19 11.25 -12.86
N PHE A 146 0.13 10.44 -12.88
CA PHE A 146 -0.45 9.92 -14.11
C PHE A 146 -1.97 9.83 -14.01
N GLY A 147 -2.64 10.83 -14.57
CA GLY A 147 -4.09 11.00 -14.49
C GLY A 147 -4.95 9.87 -15.09
N PRO A 148 -4.62 9.28 -16.25
CA PRO A 148 -5.51 8.33 -16.95
C PRO A 148 -5.90 7.09 -16.14
N THR A 149 -5.07 6.63 -15.20
CA THR A 149 -5.37 5.47 -14.34
C THR A 149 -5.59 5.85 -12.87
N ALA A 150 -5.67 7.14 -12.55
CA ALA A 150 -5.85 7.62 -11.19
C ALA A 150 -7.30 7.44 -10.71
N HIS A 151 -7.47 6.70 -9.62
CA HIS A 151 -8.75 6.56 -8.92
C HIS A 151 -8.79 7.49 -7.70
N MET A 152 -9.46 8.64 -7.83
CA MET A 152 -9.49 9.70 -6.81
C MET A 152 -10.64 9.58 -5.78
N GLY A 153 -11.10 8.35 -5.53
CA GLY A 153 -12.16 8.07 -4.56
C GLY A 153 -13.50 8.67 -4.99
N ARG A 154 -14.02 9.62 -4.21
CA ARG A 154 -15.35 10.22 -4.42
C ARG A 154 -15.33 11.52 -5.25
N LEU A 155 -14.15 12.00 -5.65
CA LEU A 155 -14.05 13.22 -6.49
C LEU A 155 -14.66 12.97 -7.88
N LYS A 156 -15.27 14.01 -8.46
CA LYS A 156 -15.94 13.99 -9.76
C LYS A 156 -15.59 15.26 -10.57
N GLY A 157 -15.74 15.20 -11.89
CA GLY A 157 -15.53 16.31 -12.82
C GLY A 157 -14.14 16.94 -12.69
N ASP A 158 -14.06 18.27 -12.87
CA ASP A 158 -12.81 19.03 -12.85
C ASP A 158 -12.00 18.84 -11.57
N ALA A 159 -12.66 18.69 -10.42
CA ALA A 159 -11.98 18.45 -9.15
C ALA A 159 -11.24 17.10 -9.15
N LYS A 160 -11.79 16.07 -9.80
CA LYS A 160 -11.11 14.79 -9.99
C LYS A 160 -9.92 14.97 -10.93
N ASP A 161 -10.12 15.64 -12.05
CA ASP A 161 -9.10 15.73 -13.11
C ASP A 161 -7.90 16.56 -12.66
N ASN A 162 -8.15 17.68 -11.97
CA ASN A 162 -7.11 18.51 -11.34
C ASN A 162 -6.30 17.73 -10.28
N ALA A 163 -7.00 16.96 -9.43
CA ALA A 163 -6.34 16.15 -8.41
C ALA A 163 -5.59 14.95 -9.01
N ALA A 164 -6.10 14.36 -10.09
CA ALA A 164 -5.46 13.25 -10.81
C ALA A 164 -4.18 13.69 -11.52
N ALA A 165 -4.13 14.92 -12.03
CA ALA A 165 -2.95 15.48 -12.68
C ALA A 165 -1.76 15.69 -11.71
N THR A 166 -2.03 15.93 -10.43
CA THR A 166 -1.01 16.24 -9.41
C THR A 166 -0.83 15.15 -8.36
N GLY A 167 -1.67 14.11 -8.39
CA GLY A 167 -1.68 13.02 -7.41
C GLY A 167 -0.39 12.19 -7.45
N ALA A 168 0.39 12.25 -6.38
CA ALA A 168 1.61 11.45 -6.23
C ALA A 168 1.31 9.94 -6.23
N ARG A 169 2.17 9.17 -6.88
CA ARG A 169 2.06 7.71 -6.94
C ARG A 169 2.28 7.09 -5.56
N THR A 170 1.55 6.03 -5.25
CA THR A 170 1.64 5.32 -3.97
C THR A 170 2.76 4.28 -3.92
N VAL A 171 3.74 4.35 -4.82
CA VAL A 171 4.82 3.37 -4.94
C VAL A 171 5.86 3.52 -3.82
N PRO A 172 6.43 4.71 -3.56
CA PRO A 172 7.40 4.87 -2.47
C PRO A 172 6.72 5.21 -1.13
N GLY A 173 7.32 4.75 -0.05
CA GLY A 173 7.10 5.31 1.29
C GLY A 173 7.67 6.73 1.39
N ARG A 174 7.02 7.59 2.16
CA ARG A 174 7.36 9.01 2.34
C ARG A 174 7.17 9.43 3.80
N GLU A 175 7.33 10.72 4.10
CA GLU A 175 7.26 11.30 5.44
C GLU A 175 5.94 10.99 6.16
N HIS A 176 4.85 10.80 5.40
CA HIS A 176 3.53 10.48 5.93
C HIS A 176 3.29 8.99 6.24
N GLY A 177 4.30 8.13 6.05
CA GLY A 177 4.17 6.68 5.93
C GLY A 177 4.01 6.28 4.46
N GLY A 178 2.86 5.72 4.11
CA GLY A 178 2.60 5.23 2.76
C GLY A 178 3.15 3.82 2.58
N ASN A 179 3.76 3.53 1.43
CA ASN A 179 4.25 2.20 1.09
C ASN A 179 5.64 1.94 1.70
N CYS A 180 5.69 1.76 3.03
CA CYS A 180 6.94 1.50 3.74
C CYS A 180 7.33 0.01 3.74
N ASP A 181 6.37 -0.90 3.52
CA ASP A 181 6.60 -2.36 3.48
C ASP A 181 7.39 -2.90 4.70
N ILE A 182 7.05 -2.39 5.90
CA ILE A 182 7.69 -2.80 7.17
C ILE A 182 6.98 -4.03 7.71
N LYS A 183 7.63 -5.20 7.62
CA LYS A 183 7.08 -6.46 8.10
C LYS A 183 6.72 -6.46 9.59
N ASP A 184 7.53 -5.79 10.41
CA ASP A 184 7.34 -5.73 11.86
C ASP A 184 6.14 -4.85 12.27
N LEU A 185 5.57 -4.07 11.34
CA LEU A 185 4.32 -3.34 11.52
C LEU A 185 3.13 -4.32 11.40
N SER A 186 3.06 -5.31 12.28
CA SER A 186 2.09 -6.40 12.22
C SER A 186 1.00 -6.26 13.30
N ARG A 187 0.16 -7.30 13.42
CA ARG A 187 -0.88 -7.36 14.47
C ARG A 187 -0.26 -7.15 15.86
N GLY A 188 -0.84 -6.23 16.63
CA GLY A 188 -0.35 -5.85 17.96
C GLY A 188 0.55 -4.61 17.97
N SER A 189 1.02 -4.18 16.80
CA SER A 189 1.85 -2.97 16.69
C SER A 189 1.02 -1.69 16.88
N LYS A 190 1.66 -0.68 17.48
CA LYS A 190 1.14 0.69 17.59
C LYS A 190 2.04 1.62 16.81
N ILE A 191 1.46 2.34 15.85
CA ILE A 191 2.16 3.29 14.98
C ILE A 191 1.72 4.72 15.27
N TYR A 192 2.65 5.66 15.11
CA TYR A 192 2.40 7.09 15.30
C TYR A 192 2.70 7.81 13.99
N PHE A 193 1.68 8.43 13.40
CA PHE A 193 1.83 9.24 12.19
C PHE A 193 1.96 10.72 12.52
N PRO A 194 2.76 11.47 11.74
CA PRO A 194 2.76 12.92 11.83
C PRO A 194 1.39 13.48 11.44
N ARG A 195 0.93 14.51 12.16
CA ARG A 195 -0.35 15.15 11.88
C ARG A 195 -0.22 16.12 10.70
N LEU A 196 -0.57 15.65 9.51
CA LEU A 196 -0.44 16.43 8.26
C LEU A 196 -1.76 17.08 7.78
N ARG A 197 -2.93 16.62 8.27
CA ARG A 197 -4.23 17.27 8.02
C ARG A 197 -5.23 17.08 9.17
N SER A 198 -6.20 17.98 9.29
CA SER A 198 -7.25 17.97 10.33
C SER A 198 -8.34 16.90 10.17
N ARG A 199 -8.37 16.15 9.05
CA ARG A 199 -9.39 15.09 8.79
C ARG A 199 -8.80 13.68 8.86
N ARG A 200 -9.55 12.80 9.54
CA ARG A 200 -9.08 11.76 10.48
C ARG A 200 -9.14 10.31 9.94
N ARG A 201 -8.78 10.04 8.68
CA ARG A 201 -8.69 8.65 8.20
C ARG A 201 -7.37 8.38 7.45
N PRO A 202 -6.58 7.37 7.87
CA PRO A 202 -5.47 6.86 7.08
C PRO A 202 -6.01 6.29 5.77
N LEU A 203 -5.18 6.31 4.75
CA LEU A 203 -5.32 5.39 3.63
C LEU A 203 -4.80 4.04 4.11
N ASP A 204 -5.62 3.00 4.05
CA ASP A 204 -5.22 1.60 4.21
C ASP A 204 -5.28 0.91 2.84
N GLY A 205 -4.33 0.03 2.57
CA GLY A 205 -4.31 -0.72 1.32
C GLY A 205 -3.08 -1.60 1.22
N ARG A 206 -3.21 -2.74 0.54
CA ARG A 206 -2.15 -3.77 0.34
C ARG A 206 -1.66 -4.46 1.62
N PRO A 207 -2.44 -5.40 2.17
CA PRO A 207 -1.89 -6.36 3.12
C PRO A 207 -0.85 -7.26 2.43
N ALA A 208 0.25 -7.53 3.13
CA ALA A 208 1.31 -8.42 2.71
C ALA A 208 1.46 -9.58 3.71
N PHE A 209 1.92 -10.72 3.20
CA PHE A 209 2.19 -11.93 3.96
C PHE A 209 3.65 -12.32 3.71
N GLN A 210 4.50 -12.24 4.73
CA GLN A 210 5.93 -12.50 4.61
C GLN A 210 6.43 -13.43 5.73
N PRO A 211 7.60 -14.08 5.54
CA PRO A 211 8.25 -14.82 6.61
C PRO A 211 8.60 -13.91 7.80
N GLY A 212 8.24 -14.34 9.01
CA GLY A 212 8.68 -13.69 10.25
C GLY A 212 10.17 -13.90 10.52
N ARG A 213 10.80 -13.02 11.31
CA ARG A 213 12.11 -13.33 11.91
C ARG A 213 11.89 -14.36 13.03
N ARG A 214 12.79 -15.35 13.13
CA ARG A 214 12.87 -16.22 14.32
C ARG A 214 13.36 -15.40 15.51
#